data_AF-A0A1E3H1B3-F1
#
_entry.id   AF-A0A1E3H1B3-F1
#
_cell.length_a   1.000
_cell.length_b   1.000
_cell.length_c   1.000
_cell.angle_alpha   90.00
_cell.angle_beta   90.00
_cell.angle_gamma   90.00
#
_symmetry.space_group_name_H-M   'P 1'
#
loop_
_entity.id
_entity.type
_entity.pdbx_description
1 polymer ?
#
loop_
_entity_poly.entity_id
_entity_poly.type
_entity_poly.pdbx_seq_one_letter_code
_entity_poly.pdbx_strand_id
1 'polypeptide(L)'
;MHRTIFRLEPRAEADDPGWTRAPSHGVVIVRADSAADARIVASEGETDFLETPAKPGDGVSTRFASAFRDDKLYHVVEDESGRHAAAGPRGILEGLTRPDVIRR
;
A
#
# COMPACT_ATOMS: atom_id res chain seq x y z
N MET A 1 0.89 21.44 -6.08
CA MET A 1 0.48 20.39 -7.03
C MET A 1 -0.77 19.73 -6.48
N HIS A 2 -1.82 19.62 -7.28
CA HIS A 2 -3.07 18.94 -6.92
C HIS A 2 -2.97 17.52 -7.49
N ARG A 3 -3.26 16.51 -6.67
CA ARG A 3 -3.18 15.10 -7.05
C ARG A 3 -4.47 14.40 -6.70
N THR A 4 -4.76 13.32 -7.41
CA THR A 4 -5.93 12.50 -7.15
C THR A 4 -5.68 11.60 -5.95
N ILE A 5 -6.73 11.36 -5.17
CA ILE A 5 -6.72 10.38 -4.09
C ILE A 5 -7.19 9.05 -4.68
N PHE A 6 -6.42 8.00 -4.44
CA PHE A 6 -6.76 6.66 -4.86
C PHE A 6 -6.90 5.77 -3.65
N ARG A 7 -7.83 4.83 -3.74
CA ARG A 7 -8.08 3.79 -2.76
C ARG A 7 -7.80 2.44 -3.40
N LEU A 8 -6.90 1.69 -2.78
CA LEU A 8 -6.56 0.32 -3.14
C LEU A 8 -7.35 -0.60 -2.21
N GLU A 9 -8.20 -1.44 -2.79
CA GLU A 9 -9.03 -2.35 -2.01
C GLU A 9 -8.75 -3.80 -2.41
N PRO A 10 -8.75 -4.73 -1.44
CA PRO A 10 -8.68 -6.15 -1.74
C PRO A 10 -9.86 -6.55 -2.62
N ARG A 11 -9.54 -7.15 -3.77
CA ARG A 11 -10.51 -7.68 -4.72
C ARG A 11 -10.69 -9.18 -4.55
N ALA A 12 -9.61 -9.90 -4.23
CA ALA A 12 -9.64 -11.34 -4.01
C ALA A 12 -10.28 -11.70 -2.66
N GLU A 13 -10.90 -12.87 -2.59
CA GLU A 13 -11.48 -13.40 -1.34
C GLU A 13 -10.39 -13.61 -0.28
N ALA A 14 -10.73 -13.56 1.00
CA ALA A 14 -9.76 -13.65 2.09
C ALA A 14 -8.91 -14.94 2.06
N ASP A 15 -9.47 -16.03 1.53
CA ASP A 15 -8.83 -17.34 1.39
C ASP A 15 -8.15 -17.55 0.02
N ASP A 16 -8.04 -16.52 -0.82
CA ASP A 16 -7.40 -16.63 -2.13
C ASP A 16 -5.92 -17.03 -1.99
N PRO A 17 -5.45 -18.05 -2.73
CA PRO A 17 -4.07 -18.54 -2.64
C PRO A 17 -3.02 -17.48 -3.02
N GLY A 18 -3.39 -16.45 -3.78
CA GLY A 18 -2.52 -15.33 -4.10
C GLY A 18 -2.05 -14.57 -2.86
N TRP A 19 -2.85 -14.55 -1.77
CA TRP A 19 -2.46 -13.96 -0.49
C TRP A 19 -1.29 -14.68 0.18
N THR A 20 -1.07 -15.97 -0.14
CA THR A 20 0.08 -16.73 0.38
C THR A 20 1.40 -16.22 -0.22
N ARG A 21 1.36 -15.68 -1.44
CA ARG A 21 2.53 -15.10 -2.13
C ARG A 21 2.78 -13.66 -1.72
N ALA A 22 1.73 -12.91 -1.45
CA ALA A 22 1.79 -11.50 -1.10
C ALA A 22 0.66 -11.20 -0.10
N PRO A 23 0.96 -10.92 1.18
CA PRO A 23 -0.07 -10.75 2.20
C PRO A 23 -0.98 -9.55 1.90
N SER A 24 -2.25 -9.65 2.30
CA SER A 24 -3.17 -8.51 2.20
C SER A 24 -2.87 -7.47 3.28
N HIS A 25 -2.85 -6.21 2.88
CA HIS A 25 -2.69 -5.06 3.77
C HIS A 25 -4.02 -4.33 4.05
N GLY A 26 -5.15 -4.90 3.61
CA GLY A 26 -6.46 -4.28 3.71
C GLY A 26 -6.62 -3.10 2.75
N VAL A 27 -7.53 -2.18 3.07
CA VAL A 27 -7.74 -0.98 2.26
C VAL A 27 -6.63 0.04 2.54
N VAL A 28 -6.03 0.57 1.47
CA VAL A 28 -4.98 1.60 1.55
C VAL A 28 -5.40 2.81 0.74
N ILE A 29 -5.23 4.00 1.30
CA ILE A 29 -5.53 5.26 0.63
C ILE A 29 -4.22 5.98 0.35
N VAL A 30 -4.03 6.41 -0.89
CA VAL A 30 -2.81 7.06 -1.36
C VAL A 30 -3.12 8.34 -2.13
N ARG A 31 -2.18 9.29 -2.10
CA ARG A 31 -2.13 10.43 -3.01
C ARG A 31 -1.13 10.13 -4.11
N ALA A 32 -1.59 10.12 -5.36
CA ALA A 32 -0.77 9.75 -6.52
C ALA A 32 -1.17 10.56 -7.77
N ASP A 33 -0.31 10.54 -8.79
CA ASP A 33 -0.57 11.26 -10.05
C ASP A 33 -1.46 10.44 -11.02
N SER A 34 -1.60 9.12 -10.82
CA SER A 34 -2.47 8.22 -11.59
C SER A 34 -2.76 6.90 -10.86
N ALA A 35 -3.68 6.07 -11.37
CA ALA A 35 -3.96 4.74 -10.80
C ALA A 35 -2.78 3.75 -10.92
N ALA A 36 -1.92 3.92 -11.92
CA ALA A 36 -0.68 3.15 -12.04
C ALA A 36 0.34 3.61 -10.99
N ASP A 37 0.49 4.93 -10.84
CA ASP A 37 1.36 5.54 -9.82
C ASP A 37 0.89 5.19 -8.39
N ALA A 38 -0.42 5.12 -8.14
CA ALA A 38 -0.99 4.71 -6.87
C ALA A 38 -0.51 3.32 -6.41
N ARG A 39 -0.38 2.37 -7.34
CA ARG A 39 0.17 1.03 -7.04
C ARG A 39 1.64 1.10 -6.65
N ILE A 40 2.41 1.95 -7.32
CA ILE A 40 3.82 2.17 -7.02
C ILE A 40 3.94 2.78 -5.62
N VAL A 41 3.20 3.85 -5.34
CA VAL A 41 3.19 4.53 -4.02
C VAL A 41 2.81 3.56 -2.89
N ALA A 42 1.79 2.72 -3.09
CA ALA A 42 1.40 1.71 -2.12
C ALA A 42 2.51 0.65 -1.92
N SER A 43 3.12 0.18 -3.02
CA SER A 43 4.23 -0.80 -2.97
C SER A 43 5.47 -0.24 -2.26
N GLU A 44 5.78 1.04 -2.49
CA GLU A 44 6.91 1.73 -1.83
C GLU A 44 6.71 1.76 -0.32
N GLY A 45 5.49 1.99 0.15
CA GLY A 45 5.18 1.96 1.58
C GLY A 45 5.31 0.58 2.24
N GLU A 46 5.09 -0.53 1.52
CA GLU A 46 5.43 -1.86 2.04
C GLU A 46 6.93 -2.04 2.26
N THR A 47 7.75 -1.47 1.37
CA THR A 47 9.22 -1.58 1.46
C THR A 47 9.75 -0.75 2.61
N ASP A 48 9.33 0.52 2.72
CA ASP A 48 9.70 1.41 3.83
C ASP A 48 9.33 0.79 5.20
N PHE A 49 8.22 0.04 5.26
CA PHE A 49 7.83 -0.73 6.43
C PHE A 49 8.76 -1.91 6.75
N LEU A 50 9.25 -2.64 5.74
CA LEU A 50 10.16 -3.77 5.92
C LEU A 50 11.60 -3.36 6.28
N GLU A 51 12.03 -2.14 5.96
CA GLU A 51 13.41 -1.65 6.18
C GLU A 51 13.71 -1.12 7.60
N THR A 52 12.79 -1.28 8.56
CA THR A 52 13.02 -1.02 10.00
C THR A 52 13.97 -2.09 10.58
N PRO A 53 15.01 -1.75 11.39
CA PRO A 53 16.34 -2.38 11.32
C PRO A 53 16.36 -3.86 11.74
N ALA A 54 16.09 -4.75 10.79
CA ALA A 54 16.47 -6.14 10.89
C ALA A 54 17.99 -6.24 10.68
N LYS A 55 18.68 -6.92 11.59
CA LYS A 55 20.14 -7.13 11.54
C LYS A 55 20.54 -7.70 10.16
N PRO A 56 21.66 -7.25 9.57
CA PRO A 56 22.11 -7.75 8.28
C PRO A 56 22.57 -9.21 8.46
N GLY A 57 21.78 -10.15 7.99
CA GLY A 57 22.14 -11.56 8.04
C GLY A 57 20.96 -12.51 8.04
N ASP A 58 20.09 -12.44 7.03
CA ASP A 58 19.48 -13.65 6.49
C ASP A 58 19.06 -13.40 5.04
N GLY A 59 19.34 -14.39 4.20
CA GLY A 59 19.40 -14.24 2.76
C GLY A 59 18.03 -14.09 2.08
N VAL A 60 18.10 -13.61 0.83
CA VAL A 60 17.09 -13.75 -0.23
C VAL A 60 15.92 -12.75 -0.16
N SER A 61 16.19 -11.48 -0.49
CA SER A 61 15.17 -10.42 -0.70
C SER A 61 14.31 -10.59 -1.97
N THR A 62 14.18 -11.80 -2.53
CA THR A 62 13.45 -12.05 -3.79
C THR A 62 11.99 -12.45 -3.59
N ARG A 63 11.40 -12.36 -2.38
CA ARG A 63 10.16 -13.10 -2.03
C ARG A 63 8.90 -12.32 -1.66
N PHE A 64 8.79 -11.03 -1.98
CA PHE A 64 7.48 -10.36 -1.94
C PHE A 64 7.28 -9.55 -3.22
N ALA A 65 6.57 -10.14 -4.18
CA ALA A 65 5.89 -9.32 -5.16
C ALA A 65 4.77 -8.60 -4.39
N SER A 66 4.83 -7.27 -4.28
CA SER A 66 3.79 -6.48 -3.62
C SER A 66 2.40 -6.89 -4.11
N ALA A 67 1.47 -7.13 -3.17
CA ALA A 67 0.11 -7.50 -3.52
C ALA A 67 -0.59 -6.38 -4.31
N PHE A 68 -0.23 -5.12 -4.07
CA PHE A 68 -0.78 -3.95 -4.77
C PHE A 68 -0.45 -3.91 -6.27
N ARG A 69 0.57 -4.67 -6.71
CA ARG A 69 0.93 -4.77 -8.13
C ARG A 69 0.10 -5.81 -8.87
N ASP A 70 -0.61 -6.69 -8.17
CA ASP A 70 -1.44 -7.74 -8.76
C ASP A 70 -2.89 -7.25 -8.88
N ASP A 71 -3.40 -7.09 -10.11
CA ASP A 71 -4.76 -6.63 -10.38
C ASP A 71 -5.84 -7.62 -9.93
N LYS A 72 -5.47 -8.90 -9.75
CA LYS A 72 -6.38 -9.93 -9.24
C LYS A 72 -6.57 -9.81 -7.74
N LEU A 73 -5.53 -9.36 -7.04
CA LEU A 73 -5.57 -9.19 -5.58
C LEU A 73 -6.09 -7.82 -5.17
N TYR A 74 -5.72 -6.76 -5.89
CA TYR A 74 -6.11 -5.38 -5.59
C TYR A 74 -6.70 -4.65 -6.79
N HIS A 75 -7.81 -3.96 -6.55
CA HIS A 75 -8.29 -2.93 -7.47
C HIS A 75 -7.95 -1.55 -6.95
N VAL A 76 -7.75 -0.61 -7.88
CA VAL A 76 -7.48 0.79 -7.59
C VAL A 76 -8.64 1.61 -8.11
N VAL A 77 -9.25 2.40 -7.24
CA VAL A 77 -10.35 3.31 -7.55
C VAL A 77 -10.01 4.71 -7.08
N GLU A 78 -10.54 5.72 -7.75
CA GLU A 78 -10.46 7.10 -7.27
C GLU A 78 -11.33 7.26 -6.02
N ASP A 79 -10.81 7.95 -5.01
CA ASP A 79 -11.57 8.31 -3.82
C ASP A 79 -12.16 9.71 -3.98
N GLU A 80 -13.45 9.76 -4.33
CA GLU A 80 -14.21 11.01 -4.48
C GLU A 80 -14.91 11.43 -3.18
N SER A 81 -14.62 10.76 -2.06
CA SER A 81 -15.31 11.00 -0.79
C SER A 81 -15.02 12.39 -0.19
N GLY A 82 -13.94 13.04 -0.64
CA GLY A 82 -13.47 14.31 -0.10
C GLY A 82 -12.84 14.20 1.30
N ARG A 83 -12.67 12.98 1.83
CA ARG A 83 -12.09 12.74 3.16
C ARG A 83 -10.65 13.25 3.27
N HIS A 84 -9.86 13.14 2.20
CA HIS A 84 -8.46 13.54 2.19
C HIS A 84 -8.20 14.68 1.22
N ALA A 85 -7.31 15.59 1.61
CA ALA A 85 -6.91 16.70 0.75
C ALA A 85 -6.08 16.20 -0.45
N ALA A 86 -6.55 16.52 -1.65
CA ALA A 86 -5.82 16.33 -2.91
C ALA A 86 -4.53 17.19 -3.00
N ALA A 87 -4.43 18.25 -2.19
CA ALA A 87 -3.22 19.04 -2.07
C ALA A 87 -2.19 18.32 -1.19
N GLY A 88 -0.99 18.10 -1.74
CA GLY A 88 0.16 17.59 -0.97
C GLY A 88 1.12 16.73 -1.80
N PRO A 89 2.20 16.23 -1.16
CA PRO A 89 3.14 15.32 -1.79
C PRO A 89 2.51 13.95 -2.05
N ARG A 90 3.08 13.19 -3.00
CA ARG A 90 2.72 11.79 -3.22
C ARG A 90 2.98 10.99 -1.93
N GLY A 91 2.14 10.01 -1.62
CA GLY A 91 2.35 9.16 -0.45
C GLY A 91 1.08 8.49 0.06
N ILE A 92 1.23 7.61 1.04
CA ILE A 92 0.13 6.95 1.73
C ILE A 92 -0.52 7.94 2.71
N LEU A 93 -1.84 7.92 2.74
CA LEU A 93 -2.68 8.78 3.58
C LEU A 93 -3.37 7.99 4.70
N GLU A 94 -3.76 6.74 4.42
CA GLU A 94 -4.42 5.85 5.36
C GLU A 94 -4.10 4.38 5.00
N GLY A 95 -4.09 3.49 6.00
CA GLY A 95 -3.69 2.09 5.82
C GLY A 95 -2.22 1.84 6.19
N LEU A 96 -1.74 0.63 5.86
CA LEU A 96 -0.37 0.13 6.11
C LEU A 96 0.17 0.48 7.52
N THR A 97 -0.30 -0.23 8.56
CA THR A 97 0.06 0.08 9.96
C THR A 97 1.17 -0.83 10.54
N ARG A 98 2.13 -0.22 11.25
CA ARG A 98 2.21 -0.43 12.70
C ARG A 98 1.79 0.86 13.43
N PRO A 99 0.89 0.78 14.42
CA PRO A 99 0.42 1.91 15.22
C PRO A 99 1.44 2.39 16.27
N ASP A 100 2.75 2.42 15.97
CA ASP A 100 3.80 2.77 16.94
C ASP A 100 3.88 4.28 17.26
N VAL A 101 2.71 4.90 17.45
CA VAL A 101 2.52 6.15 18.19
C VAL A 101 1.33 5.99 19.14
N ILE A 102 1.40 5.04 20.07
CA ILE A 102 0.80 5.26 21.40
C ILE A 102 1.95 5.71 22.30
N ARG A 103 2.27 7.01 22.25
CA ARG A 103 3.05 7.64 23.32
C ARG A 103 2.15 7.74 24.56
N ARG A 104 2.58 7.14 25.66
CA ARG A 104 2.14 7.50 27.01
C ARG A 104 3.30 8.13 27.77
#